data_AF-A0A9P4JPA7-F1
#
_entry.id   AF-A0A9P4JPA7-F1
#
_cell.length_a   1.000
_cell.length_b   1.000
_cell.length_c   1.000
_cell.angle_alpha   90.00
_cell.angle_beta   90.00
_cell.angle_gamma   90.00
#
_symmetry.space_group_name_H-M   'P 1'
#
loop_
_entity.id
_entity.type
_entity.pdbx_description
1 polymer ?
#
loop_
_entity_poly.entity_id
_entity_poly.type
_entity_poly.pdbx_seq_one_letter_code
_entity_poly.pdbx_strand_id
1 'polypeptide(L)'
;MKLPLNLFFLLLSTLSLLFLSVAASPASVITRRGSDDPGIGVELEWRGGVLLNPDQRANDAKKNNDVLAKVKGSKLIVKGKKTFTDQWKLTAEHSPTIDNDGLKNILYEWIILGEVVKLNKDKNQLPSIAEDIQQSLLDWNPKAGDKVSIDGFEEDKWGAWAVDQPKTFTADAVTFGVQVTAPLPLSAVYDLFKAIDGNDRSNPFLPGGRKYVWIVDKNDIKKLDVMDDTDIDDNVLGFFTLVMSYVKAAKMKGASMKDNGPKQLINIMPRTDFGTMFKLYIKDKLDGGRKCRQKKKEDVNLFTIARDLAKKGNFISEKEMNDLQFMWCPQIAEATAATTTSSPSANLSWF
;
A
#
# COMPACT_ATOMS: atom_id res chain seq x y z
N MET A 1 38.88 -0.39 -5.54
CA MET A 1 38.73 -0.19 -4.08
C MET A 1 37.39 -0.83 -3.71
N LYS A 2 37.40 -2.06 -3.17
CA LYS A 2 36.19 -2.83 -2.83
C LYS A 2 35.75 -2.46 -1.41
N LEU A 3 34.61 -1.80 -1.25
CA LEU A 3 33.98 -1.54 0.05
C LEU A 3 33.23 -2.80 0.53
N PRO A 4 33.10 -3.03 1.85
CA PRO A 4 32.72 -4.33 2.38
C PRO A 4 31.20 -4.50 2.48
N LEU A 5 30.76 -5.70 2.11
CA LEU A 5 29.42 -6.31 2.17
C LEU A 5 28.72 -6.25 3.56
N ASN A 6 29.34 -5.66 4.58
CA ASN A 6 28.98 -5.87 5.99
C ASN A 6 27.91 -4.90 6.55
N LEU A 7 27.55 -3.83 5.84
CA LEU A 7 26.55 -2.89 6.37
C LEU A 7 25.10 -3.37 6.15
N PHE A 8 24.87 -4.21 5.14
CA PHE A 8 23.54 -4.78 4.84
C PHE A 8 23.12 -5.86 5.85
N PHE A 9 24.09 -6.62 6.38
CA PHE A 9 23.85 -7.68 7.37
C PHE A 9 23.36 -7.15 8.73
N LEU A 10 23.69 -5.91 9.10
CA LEU A 10 23.27 -5.35 10.38
C LEU A 10 21.76 -5.04 10.42
N LEU A 11 21.15 -4.65 9.29
CA LEU A 11 19.73 -4.31 9.21
C LEU A 11 18.80 -5.53 9.21
N LEU A 12 19.25 -6.70 8.70
CA LEU A 12 18.45 -7.93 8.72
C LEU A 12 18.62 -8.76 9.99
N SER A 13 19.76 -8.67 10.68
CA SER A 13 20.00 -9.46 11.91
C SER A 13 19.16 -9.02 13.12
N THR A 14 18.75 -7.75 13.18
CA THR A 14 17.92 -7.21 14.27
C THR A 14 16.43 -7.55 14.13
N LEU A 15 15.98 -8.06 12.99
CA LEU A 15 14.60 -8.49 12.77
C LEU A 15 14.23 -9.80 13.50
N SER A 16 15.22 -10.51 14.05
CA SER A 16 15.06 -11.89 14.56
C SER A 16 14.70 -12.03 16.05
N LEU A 17 14.49 -10.93 16.78
CA LEU A 17 14.13 -10.97 18.21
C LEU A 17 12.96 -10.03 18.54
N LEU A 18 11.72 -10.43 18.24
CA LEU A 18 10.50 -10.01 18.97
C LEU A 18 9.24 -10.65 18.36
N PHE A 19 8.96 -11.91 18.68
CA PHE A 19 7.59 -12.43 18.57
C PHE A 19 7.29 -13.30 19.80
N LEU A 20 6.53 -12.72 20.74
CA LEU A 20 5.96 -13.43 21.88
C LEU A 20 4.90 -14.42 21.38
N SER A 21 4.85 -15.59 22.02
CA SER A 21 3.80 -16.59 21.84
C SER A 21 2.43 -16.03 22.24
N VAL A 22 1.53 -15.84 21.27
CA VAL A 22 0.10 -15.60 21.53
C VAL A 22 -0.65 -16.91 21.32
N ALA A 23 -1.27 -17.41 22.39
CA ALA A 23 -2.12 -18.59 22.34
C ALA A 23 -3.36 -18.33 21.47
N ALA A 24 -3.67 -19.26 20.57
CA ALA A 24 -4.77 -19.14 19.62
C ALA A 24 -6.15 -19.29 20.29
N SER A 25 -7.04 -18.33 20.06
CA SER A 25 -8.49 -18.51 20.23
C SER A 25 -9.11 -19.16 18.98
N PRO A 26 -10.19 -19.96 19.11
CA PRO A 26 -10.78 -20.66 17.98
C PRO A 26 -11.55 -19.69 17.09
N ALA A 27 -10.99 -19.35 15.92
CA ALA A 27 -11.61 -18.46 14.93
C ALA A 27 -12.48 -19.26 13.94
N SER A 28 -13.67 -18.72 13.66
CA SER A 28 -14.53 -19.12 12.56
C SER A 28 -13.82 -18.97 11.21
N VAL A 29 -13.96 -19.99 10.38
CA VAL A 29 -13.20 -20.16 9.13
C VAL A 29 -13.74 -19.21 8.06
N ILE A 30 -13.00 -18.12 7.82
CA ILE A 30 -13.07 -17.39 6.55
C ILE A 30 -12.16 -18.13 5.57
N THR A 31 -12.72 -18.67 4.49
CA THR A 31 -11.99 -19.38 3.44
C THR A 31 -11.06 -18.43 2.69
N ARG A 32 -9.76 -18.69 2.81
CA ARG A 32 -8.63 -17.94 2.23
C ARG A 32 -8.49 -18.23 0.73
N ARG A 33 -8.09 -17.24 -0.06
CA ARG A 33 -7.63 -17.44 -1.45
C ARG A 33 -6.08 -17.42 -1.50
N GLY A 34 -5.47 -18.62 -1.56
CA GLY A 34 -4.12 -19.00 -2.07
C GLY A 34 -2.86 -18.30 -1.53
N SER A 35 -1.68 -18.91 -1.37
CA SER A 35 -1.19 -20.30 -1.32
C SER A 35 -0.69 -20.60 0.12
N ASP A 36 -1.00 -21.80 0.62
CA ASP A 36 -1.36 -22.07 2.02
C ASP A 36 -0.24 -22.11 3.08
N ASP A 37 0.90 -21.43 2.90
CA ASP A 37 1.87 -21.29 4.00
C ASP A 37 1.55 -20.06 4.88
N PRO A 38 1.37 -20.23 6.20
CA PRO A 38 1.21 -19.10 7.12
C PRO A 38 2.49 -18.25 7.13
N GLY A 39 2.39 -16.97 6.79
CA GLY A 39 3.53 -16.07 6.84
C GLY A 39 3.22 -14.62 6.45
N ILE A 40 3.97 -13.69 7.04
CA ILE A 40 3.96 -12.28 6.63
C ILE A 40 4.81 -12.18 5.36
N GLY A 41 4.15 -12.01 4.23
CA GLY A 41 4.74 -11.48 3.00
C GLY A 41 5.16 -10.02 3.20
N VAL A 42 6.43 -9.75 2.93
CA VAL A 42 7.01 -8.41 2.92
C VAL A 42 7.43 -8.12 1.49
N GLU A 43 6.90 -7.02 0.96
CA GLU A 43 7.40 -6.39 -0.25
C GLU A 43 8.56 -5.47 0.14
N LEU A 44 9.73 -5.73 -0.43
CA LEU A 44 10.82 -4.78 -0.40
C LEU A 44 10.76 -3.99 -1.70
N GLU A 45 10.66 -2.66 -1.58
CA GLU A 45 10.54 -1.74 -2.71
C GLU A 45 11.83 -0.93 -2.87
N TRP A 46 12.50 -1.01 -4.01
CA TRP A 46 13.48 0.02 -4.39
C TRP A 46 12.95 0.84 -5.56
N ARG A 47 12.88 2.16 -5.39
CA ARG A 47 12.48 3.10 -6.44
C ARG A 47 13.70 3.52 -7.21
N GLY A 48 13.81 3.03 -8.44
CA GLY A 48 15.06 3.10 -9.18
C GLY A 48 15.22 4.31 -10.08
N GLY A 49 14.13 5.01 -10.44
CA GLY A 49 14.21 6.15 -11.32
C GLY A 49 12.88 6.50 -11.99
N VAL A 50 12.96 7.31 -13.04
CA VAL A 50 11.82 7.85 -13.78
C VAL A 50 11.89 7.34 -15.22
N LEU A 51 10.77 6.86 -15.74
CA LEU A 51 10.56 6.61 -17.16
C LEU A 51 9.72 7.74 -17.75
N LEU A 52 10.15 8.24 -18.90
CA LEU A 52 9.45 9.25 -19.69
C LEU A 52 8.89 8.62 -20.95
N ASN A 53 7.63 8.91 -21.24
CA ASN A 53 6.99 8.63 -22.53
C ASN A 53 6.45 9.95 -23.11
N PRO A 54 7.13 10.55 -24.10
CA PRO A 54 6.74 11.84 -24.66
C PRO A 54 5.52 11.77 -25.60
N ASP A 55 4.97 10.58 -25.85
CA ASP A 55 3.82 10.40 -26.74
C ASP A 55 2.56 11.03 -26.13
N GLN A 56 1.82 11.79 -26.96
CA GLN A 56 0.60 12.46 -26.50
C GLN A 56 -0.47 11.46 -26.03
N ARG A 57 -0.49 10.24 -26.57
CA ARG A 57 -1.44 9.19 -26.15
C ARG A 57 -1.22 8.75 -24.70
N ALA A 58 0.04 8.71 -24.24
CA ALA A 58 0.37 8.44 -22.84
C ALA A 58 -0.12 9.57 -21.92
N ASN A 59 -0.03 10.82 -22.36
CA ASN A 59 -0.54 11.99 -21.64
C ASN A 59 -2.09 12.01 -21.60
N ASP A 60 -2.74 11.66 -22.71
CA ASP A 60 -4.21 11.64 -22.80
C ASP A 60 -4.84 10.56 -21.90
N ALA A 61 -4.08 9.52 -21.55
CA ALA A 61 -4.48 8.45 -20.63
C ALA A 61 -4.78 8.94 -19.20
N LYS A 62 -4.38 10.17 -18.82
CA LYS A 62 -4.65 10.74 -17.49
C LYS A 62 -6.13 10.80 -17.11
N LYS A 63 -7.03 10.75 -18.08
CA LYS A 63 -8.48 10.75 -17.86
C LYS A 63 -9.08 9.33 -17.73
N ASN A 64 -8.27 8.30 -17.87
CA ASN A 64 -8.72 6.91 -17.92
C ASN A 64 -8.18 6.12 -16.72
N ASN A 65 -8.96 6.09 -15.64
CA ASN A 65 -8.59 5.43 -14.39
C ASN A 65 -8.29 3.94 -14.58
N ASP A 66 -8.98 3.24 -15.48
CA ASP A 66 -8.74 1.81 -15.73
C ASP A 66 -7.37 1.57 -16.34
N VAL A 67 -6.94 2.45 -17.25
CA VAL A 67 -5.62 2.39 -17.87
C VAL A 67 -4.52 2.70 -16.86
N LEU A 68 -4.71 3.75 -16.05
CA LEU A 68 -3.78 4.10 -14.98
C LEU A 68 -3.64 2.95 -13.98
N ALA A 69 -4.76 2.34 -13.57
CA ALA A 69 -4.76 1.21 -12.65
C ALA A 69 -4.01 -0.01 -13.21
N LYS A 70 -4.09 -0.26 -14.53
CA LYS A 70 -3.37 -1.36 -15.19
C LYS A 70 -1.86 -1.15 -15.24
N VAL A 71 -1.36 0.08 -15.36
CA VAL A 71 0.09 0.32 -15.41
C VAL A 71 0.75 0.01 -14.07
N LYS A 72 0.09 0.36 -12.96
CA LYS A 72 0.63 0.14 -11.62
C LYS A 72 0.88 -1.35 -11.36
N GLY A 73 2.11 -1.69 -10.96
CA GLY A 73 2.54 -3.06 -10.69
C GLY A 73 2.76 -3.92 -11.94
N SER A 74 2.54 -3.38 -13.15
CA SER A 74 2.82 -4.10 -14.39
C SER A 74 4.31 -4.29 -14.60
N LYS A 75 4.69 -5.45 -15.14
CA LYS A 75 6.10 -5.80 -15.35
C LYS A 75 6.74 -4.87 -16.36
N LEU A 76 7.96 -4.43 -16.08
CA LEU A 76 8.80 -3.78 -17.07
C LEU A 76 9.64 -4.80 -17.82
N ILE A 77 9.76 -4.59 -19.11
CA ILE A 77 10.51 -5.42 -20.03
C ILE A 77 11.67 -4.59 -20.56
N VAL A 78 12.89 -5.05 -20.29
CA VAL A 78 14.12 -4.47 -20.82
C VAL A 78 14.79 -5.52 -21.69
N LYS A 79 15.00 -5.20 -22.97
CA LYS A 79 15.47 -6.17 -23.97
C LYS A 79 16.79 -6.82 -23.54
N GLY A 80 16.78 -8.15 -23.45
CA GLY A 80 17.96 -8.95 -23.10
C GLY A 80 18.40 -8.83 -21.64
N LYS A 81 17.58 -8.26 -20.76
CA LYS A 81 17.85 -8.16 -19.33
C LYS A 81 16.82 -8.96 -18.54
N LYS A 82 17.25 -9.48 -17.40
CA LYS A 82 16.37 -10.11 -16.43
C LYS A 82 15.66 -9.01 -15.63
N THR A 83 14.34 -8.96 -15.74
CA THR A 83 13.51 -7.96 -15.04
C THR A 83 12.49 -8.59 -14.09
N PHE A 84 12.44 -9.92 -13.99
CA PHE A 84 11.57 -10.62 -13.05
C PHE A 84 12.01 -12.07 -12.83
N THR A 85 11.50 -12.64 -11.75
CA THR A 85 11.49 -14.07 -11.39
C THR A 85 10.14 -14.42 -10.77
N ASP A 86 10.01 -15.63 -10.24
CA ASP A 86 8.88 -16.02 -9.40
C ASP A 86 8.92 -15.38 -8.01
N GLN A 87 10.04 -14.77 -7.61
CA GLN A 87 10.25 -14.18 -6.28
C GLN A 87 10.27 -12.65 -6.28
N TRP A 88 10.58 -12.01 -7.40
CA TRP A 88 10.64 -10.55 -7.51
C TRP A 88 10.32 -10.06 -8.92
N LYS A 89 9.89 -8.80 -9.05
CA LYS A 89 9.59 -8.15 -10.34
C LYS A 89 10.08 -6.71 -10.36
N LEU A 90 10.59 -6.26 -11.49
CA LEU A 90 10.72 -4.85 -11.84
C LEU A 90 9.38 -4.40 -12.45
N THR A 91 8.76 -3.39 -11.85
CA THR A 91 7.40 -2.94 -12.18
C THR A 91 7.34 -1.44 -12.45
N ALA A 92 6.29 -1.04 -13.15
CA ALA A 92 5.88 0.36 -13.30
C ALA A 92 5.06 0.81 -12.10
N GLU A 93 5.27 2.06 -11.66
CA GLU A 93 4.48 2.71 -10.60
C GLU A 93 4.22 4.17 -10.98
N HIS A 94 3.13 4.76 -10.49
CA HIS A 94 2.83 6.16 -10.74
C HIS A 94 3.80 7.08 -10.02
N SER A 95 4.16 8.19 -10.67
CA SER A 95 4.97 9.23 -10.02
C SER A 95 4.10 10.07 -9.08
N PRO A 96 4.36 10.06 -7.76
CA PRO A 96 3.58 10.83 -6.78
C PRO A 96 3.78 12.35 -6.89
N THR A 97 4.79 12.79 -7.65
CA THR A 97 5.07 14.21 -7.91
C THR A 97 4.26 14.76 -9.07
N ILE A 98 3.62 13.91 -9.88
CA ILE A 98 3.04 14.33 -11.17
C ILE A 98 1.71 13.63 -11.43
N ASP A 99 0.77 13.78 -10.50
CA ASP A 99 -0.62 13.25 -10.59
C ASP A 99 -1.41 13.75 -11.83
N ASN A 100 -0.83 14.63 -12.66
CA ASN A 100 -1.47 15.20 -13.86
C ASN A 100 -0.82 14.79 -15.20
N ASP A 101 0.24 13.96 -15.18
CA ASP A 101 0.95 13.58 -16.41
C ASP A 101 0.50 12.24 -17.00
N GLY A 102 -0.48 11.57 -16.37
CA GLY A 102 -0.99 10.29 -16.87
C GLY A 102 0.11 9.24 -16.94
N LEU A 103 0.31 8.63 -18.12
CA LEU A 103 1.36 7.63 -18.35
C LEU A 103 2.68 8.22 -18.88
N LYS A 104 2.77 9.55 -18.99
CA LYS A 104 3.96 10.23 -19.49
C LYS A 104 5.14 10.07 -18.54
N ASN A 105 4.89 10.11 -17.23
CA ASN A 105 5.93 10.06 -16.21
C ASN A 105 5.57 8.99 -15.18
N ILE A 106 6.28 7.86 -15.24
CA ILE A 106 6.10 6.76 -14.29
C ILE A 106 7.43 6.44 -13.63
N LEU A 107 7.39 5.86 -12.45
CA LEU A 107 8.55 5.31 -11.76
C LEU A 107 8.73 3.86 -12.17
N TYR A 108 9.96 3.38 -12.01
CA TYR A 108 10.22 1.95 -11.98
C TYR A 108 10.66 1.52 -10.59
N GLU A 109 10.16 0.38 -10.14
CA GLU A 109 10.45 -0.16 -8.82
C GLU A 109 10.71 -1.67 -8.86
N TRP A 110 11.61 -2.16 -8.00
CA TRP A 110 11.77 -3.59 -7.77
C TRP A 110 10.94 -3.98 -6.57
N ILE A 111 10.12 -5.00 -6.74
CA ILE A 111 9.22 -5.56 -5.72
C ILE A 111 9.60 -7.01 -5.48
N ILE A 112 9.92 -7.36 -4.23
CA ILE A 112 9.94 -8.77 -3.79
C ILE A 112 8.51 -9.22 -3.53
N LEU A 113 8.08 -10.31 -4.17
CA LEU A 113 6.69 -10.76 -4.14
C LEU A 113 6.35 -11.43 -2.81
N GLY A 114 5.71 -10.70 -1.90
CA GLY A 114 5.24 -11.22 -0.61
C GLY A 114 4.20 -12.37 -0.72
N GLU A 115 3.68 -12.66 -1.91
CA GLU A 115 2.83 -13.83 -2.19
C GLU A 115 3.62 -15.13 -2.14
N VAL A 116 4.85 -15.08 -2.64
CA VAL A 116 5.74 -16.23 -2.80
C VAL A 116 6.79 -16.23 -1.70
N VAL A 117 7.39 -15.07 -1.44
CA VAL A 117 8.47 -14.89 -0.46
C VAL A 117 7.86 -14.51 0.88
N LYS A 118 7.86 -15.47 1.81
CA LYS A 118 7.38 -15.25 3.18
C LYS A 118 8.56 -15.05 4.12
N LEU A 119 8.39 -14.19 5.13
CA LEU A 119 9.34 -14.15 6.24
C LEU A 119 9.25 -15.47 7.01
N ASN A 120 10.35 -16.22 7.03
CA ASN A 120 10.50 -17.43 7.81
C ASN A 120 11.83 -17.38 8.58
N LYS A 121 11.75 -17.56 9.90
CA LYS A 121 12.90 -17.54 10.81
C LYS A 121 13.98 -18.56 10.42
N ASP A 122 13.56 -19.70 9.89
CA ASP A 122 14.43 -20.84 9.59
C ASP A 122 14.86 -20.86 8.12
N LYS A 123 14.26 -20.02 7.27
CA LYS A 123 14.51 -19.94 5.82
C LYS A 123 14.45 -18.49 5.33
N ASN A 124 15.44 -17.69 5.70
CA ASN A 124 15.53 -16.30 5.22
C ASN A 124 16.07 -16.24 3.78
N GLN A 125 15.17 -16.14 2.80
CA GLN A 125 15.51 -16.03 1.36
C GLN A 125 15.81 -14.60 0.92
N LEU A 126 15.54 -13.59 1.76
CA LEU A 126 15.65 -12.19 1.38
C LEU A 126 17.06 -11.76 0.95
N PRO A 127 18.16 -12.19 1.62
CA PRO A 127 19.51 -11.83 1.19
C PRO A 127 19.81 -12.30 -0.23
N SER A 128 19.52 -13.56 -0.56
CA SER A 128 19.74 -14.10 -1.91
C SER A 128 18.89 -13.41 -2.98
N ILE A 129 17.66 -13.04 -2.65
CA ILE A 129 16.78 -12.31 -3.58
C ILE A 129 17.30 -10.88 -3.79
N ALA A 130 17.77 -10.22 -2.72
CA ALA A 130 18.35 -8.89 -2.82
C ALA A 130 19.65 -8.89 -3.65
N GLU A 131 20.51 -9.91 -3.50
CA GLU A 131 21.70 -10.11 -4.32
C GLU A 131 21.33 -10.33 -5.80
N ASP A 132 20.31 -11.14 -6.10
CA ASP A 132 19.83 -11.37 -7.46
C ASP A 132 19.26 -10.09 -8.09
N ILE A 133 18.49 -9.29 -7.34
CA ILE A 133 18.02 -7.97 -7.79
C ILE A 133 19.20 -7.03 -8.06
N GLN A 134 20.17 -6.96 -7.14
CA GLN A 134 21.35 -6.11 -7.27
C GLN A 134 22.15 -6.48 -8.53
N GLN A 135 22.34 -7.79 -8.79
CA GLN A 135 23.02 -8.24 -10.00
C GLN A 135 22.21 -7.90 -11.25
N SER A 136 20.89 -8.11 -11.25
CA SER A 136 20.02 -7.74 -12.38
C SER A 136 20.10 -6.25 -12.70
N LEU A 137 20.22 -5.41 -11.67
CA LEU A 137 20.35 -3.97 -11.79
C LEU A 137 21.74 -3.56 -12.29
N LEU A 138 22.81 -4.20 -11.80
CA LEU A 138 24.17 -4.01 -12.33
C LEU A 138 24.27 -4.43 -13.81
N ASP A 139 23.61 -5.53 -14.17
CA ASP A 139 23.58 -6.05 -15.54
C ASP A 139 22.78 -5.14 -16.46
N TRP A 140 21.67 -4.58 -15.99
CA TRP A 140 20.93 -3.56 -16.72
C TRP A 140 21.75 -2.27 -16.85
N ASN A 141 22.27 -1.75 -15.74
CA ASN A 141 22.98 -0.47 -15.65
C ASN A 141 22.20 0.66 -16.35
N PRO A 142 21.02 1.04 -15.81
CA PRO A 142 20.09 1.93 -16.50
C PRO A 142 20.74 3.27 -16.85
N LYS A 143 20.57 3.67 -18.11
CA LYS A 143 21.04 4.96 -18.65
C LYS A 143 19.90 5.73 -19.25
N ALA A 144 19.98 7.05 -19.15
CA ALA A 144 19.00 7.93 -19.80
C ALA A 144 18.90 7.61 -21.30
N GLY A 145 17.68 7.41 -21.79
CA GLY A 145 17.37 7.00 -23.17
C GLY A 145 17.22 5.49 -23.37
N ASP A 146 17.55 4.64 -22.38
CA ASP A 146 17.31 3.20 -22.47
C ASP A 146 15.81 2.93 -22.65
N LYS A 147 15.46 2.17 -23.69
CA LYS A 147 14.06 1.82 -23.98
C LYS A 147 13.54 0.76 -23.01
N VAL A 148 12.32 0.96 -22.53
CA VAL A 148 11.60 0.06 -21.65
C VAL A 148 10.19 -0.13 -22.20
N SER A 149 9.68 -1.36 -22.15
CA SER A 149 8.28 -1.66 -22.44
C SER A 149 7.55 -2.08 -21.17
N ILE A 150 6.24 -1.92 -21.13
CA ILE A 150 5.40 -2.37 -20.02
C ILE A 150 4.54 -3.53 -20.52
N ASP A 151 4.53 -4.64 -19.79
CA ASP A 151 3.74 -5.82 -20.12
C ASP A 151 2.25 -5.45 -20.26
N GLY A 152 1.63 -5.80 -21.39
CA GLY A 152 0.25 -5.43 -21.73
C GLY A 152 0.06 -4.01 -22.28
N PHE A 153 1.13 -3.25 -22.53
CA PHE A 153 1.08 -1.91 -23.12
C PHE A 153 1.97 -1.80 -24.36
N GLU A 154 1.36 -2.04 -25.51
CA GLU A 154 2.04 -2.01 -26.81
C GLU A 154 2.55 -0.61 -27.19
N GLU A 155 3.76 -0.54 -27.74
CA GLU A 155 4.45 0.71 -28.13
C GLU A 155 3.69 1.48 -29.22
N ASP A 156 3.04 0.77 -30.15
CA ASP A 156 2.26 1.38 -31.24
C ASP A 156 1.01 2.13 -30.74
N LYS A 157 0.44 1.68 -29.62
CA LYS A 157 -0.76 2.25 -29.00
C LYS A 157 -0.44 3.32 -27.97
N TRP A 158 0.61 3.12 -27.18
CA TRP A 158 0.89 3.97 -26.01
C TRP A 158 2.16 4.79 -26.14
N GLY A 159 2.98 4.56 -27.17
CA GLY A 159 4.32 5.14 -27.28
C GLY A 159 5.37 4.32 -26.52
N ALA A 160 6.62 4.76 -26.62
CA ALA A 160 7.74 4.10 -25.97
C ALA A 160 8.10 4.81 -24.66
N TRP A 161 8.31 4.04 -23.60
CA TRP A 161 8.95 4.54 -22.39
C TRP A 161 10.47 4.46 -22.53
N ALA A 162 11.15 5.48 -22.03
CA ALA A 162 12.60 5.48 -21.91
C ALA A 162 13.00 5.93 -20.51
N VAL A 163 14.12 5.42 -20.01
CA VAL A 163 14.71 5.90 -18.75
C VAL A 163 15.01 7.40 -18.90
N ASP A 164 14.45 8.23 -18.04
CA ASP A 164 14.88 9.62 -17.88
C ASP A 164 15.87 9.76 -16.71
N GLN A 165 15.59 9.08 -15.59
CA GLN A 165 16.44 9.07 -14.39
C GLN A 165 16.74 7.64 -13.95
N PRO A 166 17.93 7.38 -13.36
CA PRO A 166 18.98 8.34 -13.09
C PRO A 166 19.81 8.64 -14.35
N LYS A 167 20.40 9.85 -14.44
CA LYS A 167 21.38 10.16 -15.49
C LYS A 167 22.68 9.35 -15.34
N THR A 168 23.01 8.95 -14.12
CA THR A 168 24.12 8.04 -13.82
C THR A 168 23.68 7.09 -12.71
N PHE A 169 23.76 5.79 -12.97
CA PHE A 169 23.44 4.76 -12.00
C PHE A 169 24.65 4.45 -11.10
N THR A 170 24.41 4.31 -9.79
CA THR A 170 25.38 3.81 -8.82
C THR A 170 24.73 2.73 -7.98
N ALA A 171 25.37 1.56 -7.89
CA ALA A 171 24.82 0.42 -7.15
C ALA A 171 24.69 0.70 -5.65
N ASP A 172 25.54 1.57 -5.11
CA ASP A 172 25.51 1.95 -3.70
C ASP A 172 24.27 2.79 -3.33
N ALA A 173 23.56 3.34 -4.31
CA ALA A 173 22.32 4.10 -4.09
C ALA A 173 21.07 3.19 -3.93
N VAL A 174 21.24 1.87 -3.96
CA VAL A 174 20.14 0.91 -3.91
C VAL A 174 19.81 0.57 -2.46
N THR A 175 18.75 1.18 -1.95
CA THR A 175 18.22 0.90 -0.62
C THR A 175 16.77 0.46 -0.70
N PHE A 176 16.46 -0.75 -0.25
CA PHE A 176 15.09 -1.23 -0.19
C PHE A 176 14.32 -0.54 0.95
N GLY A 177 13.19 0.08 0.61
CA GLY A 177 12.12 0.35 1.55
C GLY A 177 11.44 -0.95 1.95
N VAL A 178 11.04 -1.06 3.22
CA VAL A 178 10.28 -2.20 3.72
C VAL A 178 8.80 -1.86 3.61
N GLN A 179 8.00 -2.75 3.04
CA GLN A 179 6.55 -2.64 3.02
C GLN A 179 5.93 -4.01 3.28
N VAL A 180 4.99 -4.08 4.20
CA VAL A 180 4.29 -5.32 4.52
C VAL A 180 2.96 -5.29 3.81
N THR A 181 2.79 -6.23 2.89
CA THR A 181 1.63 -6.29 1.99
C THR A 181 0.84 -7.58 2.13
N ALA A 182 1.27 -8.51 2.97
CA ALA A 182 0.52 -9.72 3.19
C ALA A 182 -0.86 -9.46 3.83
N PRO A 183 -1.82 -10.37 3.62
CA PRO A 183 -3.04 -10.40 4.40
C PRO A 183 -2.69 -10.64 5.88
N LEU A 184 -2.58 -9.57 6.64
CA LEU A 184 -2.52 -9.62 8.09
C LEU A 184 -3.95 -9.63 8.62
N PRO A 185 -4.29 -10.52 9.56
CA PRO A 185 -5.51 -10.36 10.34
C PRO A 185 -5.53 -8.95 10.95
N LEU A 186 -6.67 -8.26 10.87
CA LEU A 186 -6.78 -6.90 11.41
C LEU A 186 -6.51 -6.86 12.92
N SER A 187 -6.86 -7.92 13.65
CA SER A 187 -6.45 -8.09 15.05
C SER A 187 -4.91 -8.12 15.24
N ALA A 188 -4.18 -8.77 14.34
CA ALA A 188 -2.71 -8.77 14.39
C ALA A 188 -2.13 -7.38 14.09
N VAL A 189 -2.73 -6.64 13.15
CA VAL A 189 -2.39 -5.22 12.92
C VAL A 189 -2.64 -4.40 14.19
N TYR A 190 -3.75 -4.65 14.89
CA TYR A 190 -4.06 -3.99 16.16
C TYR A 190 -3.02 -4.29 17.24
N ASP A 191 -2.64 -5.55 17.41
CA ASP A 191 -1.62 -5.97 18.36
C ASP A 191 -0.25 -5.37 18.03
N LEU A 192 0.14 -5.34 16.75
CA LEU A 192 1.34 -4.66 16.29
C LEU A 192 1.32 -3.19 16.70
N PHE A 193 0.21 -2.48 16.48
CA PHE A 193 0.11 -1.07 16.87
C PHE A 193 0.14 -0.84 18.39
N LYS A 194 -0.42 -1.75 19.18
CA LYS A 194 -0.34 -1.69 20.66
C LYS A 194 1.05 -1.99 21.20
N ALA A 195 1.81 -2.86 20.54
CA ALA A 195 3.13 -3.30 20.97
C ALA A 195 4.24 -2.26 20.73
N ILE A 196 3.96 -1.18 20.00
CA ILE A 196 4.97 -0.16 19.70
C ILE A 196 5.33 0.64 20.94
N ASP A 197 6.61 0.61 21.28
CA ASP A 197 7.20 1.63 22.14
C ASP A 197 7.30 2.96 21.37
N GLY A 198 6.84 4.05 21.98
CA GLY A 198 6.82 5.38 21.38
C GLY A 198 8.18 5.90 20.91
N ASN A 199 9.27 5.35 21.45
CA ASN A 199 10.63 5.72 21.11
C ASN A 199 11.35 4.74 20.17
N ASP A 200 10.74 3.58 19.88
CA ASP A 200 11.37 2.59 19.02
C ASP A 200 11.29 3.00 17.55
N ARG A 201 12.40 3.54 17.05
CA ARG A 201 12.60 3.88 15.63
C ARG A 201 13.15 2.73 14.82
N SER A 202 13.51 1.62 15.46
CA SER A 202 14.04 0.42 14.80
C SER A 202 12.93 -0.52 14.32
N ASN A 203 11.68 -0.28 14.72
CA ASN A 203 10.55 -1.07 14.27
C ASN A 203 10.39 -0.99 12.74
N PRO A 204 10.55 -2.11 12.01
CA PRO A 204 10.55 -2.15 10.54
C PRO A 204 9.16 -1.88 9.95
N PHE A 205 8.09 -2.08 10.71
CA PHE A 205 6.73 -1.82 10.28
C PHE A 205 6.38 -0.33 10.42
N LEU A 206 7.03 0.37 11.34
CA LEU A 206 6.70 1.75 11.71
C LEU A 206 7.96 2.58 11.94
N PRO A 207 8.71 2.88 10.86
CA PRO A 207 9.93 3.67 10.91
C PRO A 207 9.59 5.10 11.34
N GLY A 208 9.74 5.38 12.63
CA GLY A 208 9.33 6.65 13.23
C GLY A 208 8.50 6.50 14.50
N GLY A 209 8.13 5.26 14.87
CA GLY A 209 7.46 4.93 16.12
C GLY A 209 6.02 5.47 16.20
N ARG A 210 5.54 5.67 17.42
CA ARG A 210 4.11 5.96 17.71
C ARG A 210 3.63 7.33 17.24
N LYS A 211 4.52 8.22 16.79
CA LYS A 211 4.15 9.58 16.36
C LYS A 211 3.16 9.60 15.19
N TYR A 212 3.22 8.60 14.30
CA TYR A 212 2.30 8.47 13.15
C TYR A 212 1.08 7.59 13.42
N VAL A 213 1.02 6.98 14.59
CA VAL A 213 -0.01 6.00 14.93
C VAL A 213 -1.10 6.67 15.75
N TRP A 214 -2.35 6.39 15.41
CA TRP A 214 -3.47 6.53 16.32
C TRP A 214 -4.01 5.13 16.60
N ILE A 215 -3.97 4.70 17.87
CA ILE A 215 -4.62 3.47 18.33
C ILE A 215 -6.07 3.76 18.67
N VAL A 216 -7.00 3.23 17.88
CA VAL A 216 -8.44 3.38 18.12
C VAL A 216 -8.84 2.32 19.14
N ASP A 217 -9.45 2.75 20.24
CA ASP A 217 -9.93 1.83 21.26
C ASP A 217 -11.45 1.61 21.20
N LYS A 218 -11.94 0.69 22.02
CA LYS A 218 -13.36 0.37 22.09
C LYS A 218 -14.21 1.59 22.49
N ASN A 219 -13.71 2.45 23.38
CA ASN A 219 -14.45 3.63 23.83
C ASN A 219 -14.57 4.69 22.73
N ASP A 220 -13.56 4.82 21.87
CA ASP A 220 -13.61 5.71 20.71
C ASP A 220 -14.77 5.35 19.78
N ILE A 221 -14.93 4.07 19.45
CA ILE A 221 -16.03 3.57 18.59
C ILE A 221 -17.38 3.69 19.28
N LYS A 222 -17.50 3.30 20.56
CA LYS A 222 -18.75 3.41 21.33
C LYS A 222 -19.31 4.83 21.35
N LYS A 223 -18.44 5.84 21.49
CA LYS A 223 -18.83 7.26 21.52
C LYS A 223 -19.43 7.76 20.20
N LEU A 224 -19.17 7.07 19.08
CA LEU A 224 -19.76 7.42 17.79
C LEU A 224 -21.22 6.93 17.69
N ASP A 225 -21.61 5.95 18.51
CA ASP A 225 -22.97 5.40 18.54
C ASP A 225 -23.40 4.85 17.15
N VAL A 226 -22.45 4.26 16.43
CA VAL A 226 -22.63 3.73 15.06
C VAL A 226 -22.68 2.20 14.97
N MET A 227 -22.28 1.49 16.03
CA MET A 227 -22.14 0.03 16.07
C MET A 227 -22.48 -0.49 17.48
N ASP A 228 -23.04 -1.70 17.57
CA ASP A 228 -23.31 -2.35 18.85
C ASP A 228 -22.02 -2.79 19.56
N ASP A 229 -22.03 -2.73 20.90
CA ASP A 229 -20.88 -3.04 21.75
C ASP A 229 -20.29 -4.44 21.53
N THR A 230 -21.13 -5.39 21.13
CA THR A 230 -20.77 -6.79 20.87
C THR A 230 -20.03 -6.97 19.55
N ASP A 231 -20.22 -6.04 18.60
CA ASP A 231 -19.61 -6.11 17.27
C ASP A 231 -18.23 -5.44 17.21
N ILE A 232 -17.90 -4.65 18.24
CA ILE A 232 -16.58 -3.99 18.40
C ILE A 232 -15.56 -5.01 18.93
N ASP A 233 -14.97 -5.76 17.99
CA ASP A 233 -13.89 -6.72 18.20
C ASP A 233 -12.52 -6.16 17.75
N ASP A 234 -11.45 -6.93 17.99
CA ASP A 234 -10.07 -6.51 17.63
C ASP A 234 -9.87 -6.31 16.12
N ASN A 235 -10.69 -6.94 15.27
CA ASN A 235 -10.62 -6.69 13.82
C ASN A 235 -11.18 -5.30 13.47
N VAL A 236 -12.29 -4.90 14.10
CA VAL A 236 -12.84 -3.54 13.96
C VAL A 236 -11.84 -2.51 14.47
N LEU A 237 -11.25 -2.76 15.65
CA LEU A 237 -10.25 -1.87 16.25
C LEU A 237 -8.98 -1.78 15.40
N GLY A 238 -8.52 -2.91 14.86
CA GLY A 238 -7.38 -2.97 13.94
C GLY A 238 -7.61 -2.22 12.64
N PHE A 239 -8.79 -2.37 12.04
CA PHE A 239 -9.16 -1.63 10.84
C PHE A 239 -9.15 -0.12 11.06
N PHE A 240 -9.86 0.37 12.09
CA PHE A 240 -9.90 1.80 12.36
C PHE A 240 -8.57 2.35 12.86
N THR A 241 -7.78 1.58 13.61
CA THR A 241 -6.41 1.96 13.97
C THR A 241 -5.54 2.16 12.75
N LEU A 242 -5.60 1.25 11.77
CA LEU A 242 -4.84 1.37 10.52
C LEU A 242 -5.28 2.61 9.72
N VAL A 243 -6.60 2.78 9.53
CA VAL A 243 -7.19 3.95 8.86
C VAL A 243 -6.76 5.26 9.54
N MET A 244 -6.96 5.38 10.85
CA MET A 244 -6.64 6.61 11.58
C MET A 244 -5.14 6.91 11.64
N SER A 245 -4.30 5.88 11.65
CA SER A 245 -2.86 6.04 11.53
C SER A 245 -2.46 6.58 10.15
N TYR A 246 -3.09 6.11 9.07
CA TYR A 246 -2.91 6.68 7.73
C TYR A 246 -3.35 8.15 7.66
N VAL A 247 -4.49 8.51 8.25
CA VAL A 247 -4.95 9.92 8.35
C VAL A 247 -3.90 10.77 9.09
N LYS A 248 -3.40 10.28 10.22
CA LYS A 248 -2.41 10.98 11.04
C LYS A 248 -1.07 11.14 10.33
N ALA A 249 -0.58 10.09 9.68
CA ALA A 249 0.62 10.12 8.86
C ALA A 249 0.48 11.11 7.69
N ALA A 250 -0.68 11.15 7.02
CA ALA A 250 -0.96 12.09 5.95
C ALA A 250 -0.94 13.55 6.45
N LYS A 251 -1.53 13.83 7.62
CA LYS A 251 -1.47 15.18 8.20
C LYS A 251 -0.04 15.61 8.53
N MET A 252 0.74 14.73 9.14
CA MET A 252 2.10 15.08 9.57
C MET A 252 3.05 15.35 8.40
N LYS A 253 2.68 14.95 7.18
CA LYS A 253 3.37 15.34 5.97
C LYS A 253 3.06 16.79 5.64
N GLY A 254 3.87 17.70 6.20
CA GLY A 254 3.98 19.06 5.68
C GLY A 254 4.34 19.07 4.18
N ALA A 255 4.34 20.26 3.57
CA ALA A 255 4.51 20.43 2.12
C ALA A 255 5.76 19.77 1.50
N SER A 256 6.81 19.49 2.29
CA SER A 256 8.07 18.88 1.84
C SER A 256 8.07 17.35 1.74
N MET A 257 6.97 16.68 2.11
CA MET A 257 6.82 15.23 1.98
C MET A 257 5.59 14.82 1.15
N LYS A 258 4.99 15.77 0.41
CA LYS A 258 3.86 15.51 -0.50
C LYS A 258 4.17 14.36 -1.48
N ASP A 259 5.42 14.27 -1.89
CA ASP A 259 5.92 13.34 -2.90
C ASP A 259 6.00 11.88 -2.40
N ASN A 260 5.86 11.65 -1.10
CA ASN A 260 5.99 10.33 -0.53
C ASN A 260 4.72 10.07 0.27
N GLY A 261 3.75 9.31 -0.25
CA GLY A 261 2.48 9.04 0.44
C GLY A 261 2.64 8.36 1.82
N PRO A 262 1.61 8.34 2.69
CA PRO A 262 1.65 7.80 4.07
C PRO A 262 2.33 6.43 4.24
N LYS A 263 2.36 5.61 3.18
CA LYS A 263 3.06 4.33 3.11
C LYS A 263 4.53 4.35 3.55
N GLN A 264 5.22 5.49 3.44
CA GLN A 264 6.62 5.62 3.87
C GLN A 264 6.79 5.76 5.40
N LEU A 265 5.70 6.03 6.11
CA LEU A 265 5.68 6.23 7.56
C LEU A 265 5.01 5.06 8.29
N ILE A 266 4.18 4.32 7.55
CA ILE A 266 3.43 3.15 7.99
C ILE A 266 3.67 2.08 6.93
N ASN A 267 4.61 1.18 7.22
CA ASN A 267 5.01 0.11 6.32
C ASN A 267 4.03 -1.08 6.40
N ILE A 268 2.78 -0.86 6.83
CA ILE A 268 1.70 -1.84 6.80
C ILE A 268 0.71 -1.35 5.76
N MET A 269 0.80 -1.90 4.54
CA MET A 269 -0.06 -1.51 3.44
C MET A 269 -1.06 -2.63 3.15
N PRO A 270 -2.37 -2.40 3.38
CA PRO A 270 -3.35 -3.38 2.95
C PRO A 270 -3.38 -3.46 1.42
N ARG A 271 -3.46 -4.69 0.90
CA ARG A 271 -3.64 -5.00 -0.53
C ARG A 271 -5.08 -4.81 -1.01
N THR A 272 -5.94 -4.32 -0.15
CA THR A 272 -7.34 -4.08 -0.48
C THR A 272 -7.62 -2.67 -0.02
N ASP A 273 -8.16 -1.85 -0.92
CA ASP A 273 -8.53 -0.49 -0.61
C ASP A 273 -9.43 -0.44 0.63
N PHE A 274 -9.29 0.64 1.42
CA PHE A 274 -10.01 0.75 2.68
C PHE A 274 -11.53 0.75 2.51
N GLY A 275 -12.05 1.20 1.37
CA GLY A 275 -13.48 1.17 1.05
C GLY A 275 -13.99 -0.26 0.87
N THR A 276 -13.26 -1.10 0.15
CA THR A 276 -13.57 -2.53 -0.01
C THR A 276 -13.42 -3.27 1.32
N MET A 277 -12.35 -3.04 2.08
CA MET A 277 -12.22 -3.61 3.43
C MET A 277 -13.38 -3.21 4.35
N PHE A 278 -13.77 -1.93 4.32
CA PHE A 278 -14.91 -1.44 5.09
C PHE A 278 -16.21 -2.16 4.70
N LYS A 279 -16.48 -2.30 3.40
CA LYS A 279 -17.65 -3.04 2.89
C LYS A 279 -17.64 -4.49 3.34
N LEU A 280 -16.49 -5.16 3.30
CA LEU A 280 -16.37 -6.59 3.62
C LEU A 280 -16.42 -6.90 5.11
N TYR A 281 -15.85 -6.04 5.96
CA TYR A 281 -15.61 -6.38 7.38
C TYR A 281 -16.40 -5.52 8.38
N ILE A 282 -16.83 -4.32 7.99
CA ILE A 282 -17.38 -3.32 8.91
C ILE A 282 -18.85 -3.02 8.60
N LYS A 283 -19.21 -2.97 7.32
CA LYS A 283 -20.54 -2.52 6.89
C LYS A 283 -21.67 -3.35 7.49
N ASP A 284 -21.56 -4.68 7.47
CA ASP A 284 -22.60 -5.56 8.02
C ASP A 284 -22.81 -5.36 9.53
N LYS A 285 -21.73 -5.07 10.27
CA LYS A 285 -21.79 -4.74 11.71
C LYS A 285 -22.49 -3.40 11.98
N LEU A 286 -22.30 -2.42 11.09
CA LEU A 286 -23.02 -1.13 11.16
C LEU A 286 -24.50 -1.26 10.77
N ASP A 287 -24.83 -2.16 9.86
CA ASP A 287 -26.20 -2.43 9.42
C ASP A 287 -26.97 -3.28 10.47
N GLY A 288 -26.27 -4.17 11.19
CA GLY A 288 -26.80 -4.97 12.30
C GLY A 288 -27.32 -4.13 13.47
N GLY A 289 -26.52 -3.18 13.96
CA GLY A 289 -26.93 -2.28 15.06
C GLY A 289 -28.01 -1.25 14.71
N ARG A 290 -28.31 -1.08 13.41
CA ARG A 290 -29.35 -0.15 12.93
C ARG A 290 -30.78 -0.71 12.98
N LYS A 291 -30.96 -2.02 13.14
CA LYS A 291 -32.30 -2.64 13.16
C LYS A 291 -33.18 -2.16 14.33
N CYS A 292 -32.60 -1.56 15.37
CA CYS A 292 -33.34 -1.02 16.52
C CYS A 292 -33.43 0.52 16.57
N ARG A 293 -32.75 1.27 15.68
CA ARG A 293 -32.74 2.74 15.72
C ARG A 293 -33.20 3.34 14.41
N GLN A 294 -34.53 3.44 14.27
CA GLN A 294 -35.16 4.31 13.29
C GLN A 294 -34.82 5.78 13.59
N LYS A 295 -33.89 6.36 12.86
CA LYS A 295 -33.89 7.79 12.52
C LYS A 295 -32.94 8.01 11.35
N LYS A 296 -33.39 8.84 10.40
CA LYS A 296 -32.67 9.35 9.22
C LYS A 296 -31.30 9.94 9.59
N LYS A 297 -30.29 9.11 9.86
CA LYS A 297 -28.89 9.53 9.81
C LYS A 297 -28.41 9.28 8.39
N GLU A 298 -27.71 10.26 7.83
CA GLU A 298 -26.90 10.13 6.62
C GLU A 298 -26.24 8.75 6.54
N ASP A 299 -26.12 8.21 5.34
CA ASP A 299 -25.40 6.95 5.11
C ASP A 299 -24.00 7.05 5.73
N VAL A 300 -23.83 6.34 6.85
CA VAL A 300 -22.57 6.31 7.59
C VAL A 300 -21.56 5.56 6.73
N ASN A 301 -20.69 6.30 6.08
CA ASN A 301 -19.60 5.78 5.27
C ASN A 301 -18.26 5.88 6.04
N LEU A 302 -17.23 5.24 5.48
CA LEU A 302 -15.89 5.24 6.07
C LEU A 302 -15.35 6.64 6.35
N PHE A 303 -15.57 7.59 5.44
CA PHE A 303 -15.09 8.96 5.59
C PHE A 303 -15.76 9.67 6.77
N THR A 304 -17.07 9.53 6.94
CA THR A 304 -17.81 10.09 8.08
C THR A 304 -17.27 9.55 9.41
N ILE A 305 -17.06 8.23 9.52
CA ILE A 305 -16.50 7.63 10.73
C ILE A 305 -15.06 8.11 10.97
N ALA A 306 -14.21 8.09 9.94
CA ALA A 306 -12.83 8.53 10.04
C ALA A 306 -12.75 10.00 10.48
N ARG A 307 -13.58 10.88 9.91
CA ARG A 307 -13.68 12.30 10.29
C ARG A 307 -14.07 12.46 11.76
N ASP A 308 -15.10 11.73 12.20
CA ASP A 308 -15.62 11.86 13.56
C ASP A 308 -14.62 11.31 14.59
N LEU A 309 -13.94 10.21 14.27
CA LEU A 309 -12.77 9.75 15.02
C LEU A 309 -11.70 10.85 15.04
N ALA A 310 -11.32 11.41 13.89
CA ALA A 310 -10.24 12.37 13.82
C ALA A 310 -10.46 13.64 14.67
N LYS A 311 -11.71 14.14 14.67
CA LYS A 311 -12.16 15.23 15.55
C LYS A 311 -11.97 14.89 17.03
N LYS A 312 -12.25 13.66 17.45
CA LYS A 312 -12.20 13.25 18.87
C LYS A 312 -10.80 13.28 19.49
N GLY A 313 -9.78 12.91 18.73
CA GLY A 313 -8.41 12.88 19.23
C GLY A 313 -7.63 14.11 18.83
N ASN A 314 -8.34 15.13 18.33
CA ASN A 314 -7.85 16.49 18.21
C ASN A 314 -6.52 16.61 17.46
N PHE A 315 -6.25 15.70 16.52
CA PHE A 315 -5.03 15.74 15.73
C PHE A 315 -5.28 16.28 14.34
N ILE A 316 -6.53 16.46 13.87
CA ILE A 316 -6.85 17.04 12.56
C ILE A 316 -8.16 17.83 12.63
N SER A 317 -8.18 18.99 11.96
CA SER A 317 -9.38 19.81 11.81
C SER A 317 -10.29 19.26 10.71
N GLU A 318 -11.55 19.68 10.71
CA GLU A 318 -12.51 19.29 9.67
C GLU A 318 -12.08 19.76 8.27
N LYS A 319 -11.54 20.98 8.18
CA LYS A 319 -10.98 21.50 6.93
C LYS A 319 -9.83 20.63 6.44
N GLU A 320 -8.87 20.31 7.31
CA GLU A 320 -7.74 19.43 6.96
C GLU A 320 -8.23 18.03 6.54
N MET A 321 -9.24 17.47 7.21
CA MET A 321 -9.81 16.17 6.85
C MET A 321 -10.47 16.19 5.46
N ASN A 322 -11.19 17.26 5.12
CA ASN A 322 -11.79 17.44 3.80
C ASN A 322 -10.70 17.66 2.72
N ASP A 323 -9.63 18.38 3.06
CA ASP A 323 -8.48 18.57 2.16
C ASP A 323 -7.73 17.24 1.90
N LEU A 324 -7.81 16.26 2.83
CA LEU A 324 -7.28 14.90 2.67
C LEU A 324 -8.20 13.94 1.89
N GLN A 325 -9.40 14.36 1.46
CA GLN A 325 -10.40 13.51 0.81
C GLN A 325 -9.88 12.83 -0.47
N PHE A 326 -8.79 13.35 -1.07
CA PHE A 326 -8.12 12.81 -2.25
C PHE A 326 -7.51 11.39 -2.08
N MET A 327 -7.55 10.82 -0.87
CA MET A 327 -6.89 9.55 -0.54
C MET A 327 -7.81 8.38 -0.18
N TRP A 328 -9.13 8.59 -0.13
CA TRP A 328 -10.05 7.65 0.55
C TRP A 328 -11.09 6.98 -0.35
N CYS A 329 -11.21 7.41 -1.61
CA CYS A 329 -12.13 6.81 -2.58
C CYS A 329 -11.62 7.06 -4.00
N PRO A 330 -11.43 6.03 -4.86
CA PRO A 330 -11.69 6.27 -6.26
C PRO A 330 -13.17 6.62 -6.34
N GLN A 331 -13.50 7.72 -7.01
CA GLN A 331 -14.88 8.05 -7.34
C GLN A 331 -15.48 6.87 -8.13
N ILE A 332 -16.15 5.95 -7.44
CA ILE A 332 -17.27 5.23 -8.05
C ILE A 332 -18.24 6.34 -8.38
N ALA A 333 -18.37 6.58 -9.66
CA ALA A 333 -19.25 7.56 -10.25
C ALA A 333 -20.61 7.58 -9.54
N GLU A 334 -20.83 8.59 -8.70
CA GLU A 334 -22.09 9.30 -8.71
C GLU A 334 -22.16 10.10 -10.03
N ALA A 335 -22.10 9.38 -11.15
CA ALA A 335 -22.75 9.81 -12.36
C ALA A 335 -24.23 9.58 -12.09
N THR A 336 -24.87 10.66 -11.68
CA THR A 336 -26.29 10.92 -11.85
C THR A 336 -26.95 10.00 -12.86
N ALA A 337 -27.97 9.30 -12.40
CA ALA A 337 -28.98 8.66 -13.21
C ALA A 337 -29.41 9.55 -14.37
N ALA A 338 -29.01 9.19 -15.58
CA ALA A 338 -29.80 9.36 -16.79
C ALA A 338 -29.26 8.45 -17.91
N THR A 339 -30.17 7.65 -18.46
CA THR A 339 -30.09 6.98 -19.77
C THR A 339 -29.57 5.52 -19.84
N THR A 340 -30.49 4.60 -19.53
CA THR A 340 -30.91 3.40 -20.30
C THR A 340 -29.90 2.31 -20.74
N THR A 341 -30.13 1.11 -20.17
CA THR A 341 -30.16 -0.25 -20.77
C THR A 341 -28.97 -0.76 -21.61
N SER A 342 -28.21 -1.72 -21.06
CA SER A 342 -28.25 -3.15 -21.46
C SER A 342 -27.20 -4.00 -20.72
N SER A 343 -27.56 -5.28 -20.56
CA SER A 343 -26.98 -6.48 -19.93
C SER A 343 -25.46 -6.71 -19.73
N PRO A 344 -25.08 -7.70 -18.88
CA PRO A 344 -23.87 -7.69 -18.07
C PRO A 344 -22.74 -8.58 -18.59
N SER A 345 -21.49 -8.15 -18.37
CA SER A 345 -20.38 -9.02 -17.92
C SER A 345 -19.09 -8.21 -17.81
N ALA A 346 -18.54 -8.11 -16.60
CA ALA A 346 -17.10 -8.12 -16.33
C ALA A 346 -16.88 -7.98 -14.82
N ASN A 347 -16.39 -9.06 -14.22
CA ASN A 347 -15.77 -9.04 -12.90
C ASN A 347 -14.57 -8.08 -12.94
N LEU A 348 -14.55 -7.08 -12.06
CA LEU A 348 -13.37 -6.25 -11.81
C LEU A 348 -13.07 -6.30 -10.31
N SER A 349 -12.03 -7.04 -9.96
CA SER A 349 -11.35 -6.99 -8.67
C SER A 349 -10.12 -6.09 -8.81
N TRP A 350 -9.95 -5.11 -7.92
CA TRP A 350 -8.80 -4.21 -7.86
C TRP A 350 -8.27 -4.13 -6.42
N PHE A 351 -6.95 -3.90 -6.31
CA PHE A 351 -6.21 -3.64 -5.08
C PHE A 351 -6.55 -2.26 -4.51
#